data_AF-A0A7J9ADV0-F1
#
_entry.id   AF-A0A7J9ADV0-F1
#
_cell.length_a   1.000
_cell.length_b   1.000
_cell.length_c   1.000
_cell.angle_alpha   90.00
_cell.angle_beta   90.00
_cell.angle_gamma   90.00
#
_symmetry.space_group_name_H-M   'P 1'
#
loop_
_entity.id
_entity.type
_entity.pdbx_description
1 polymer ?
#
loop_
_entity_poly.entity_id
_entity_poly.type
_entity_poly.pdbx_seq_one_letter_code
_entity_poly.pdbx_strand_id
1 'polypeptide(L)'
;MFKVSFQTPEKLPSNVVEGVITYGPWGGNGGTKFDDGTYTGVRQITLSRNVGIVSIKVCYDRNGQAHWGSKHGGTGGFKTERIMFDYPSEILTHVTGTFGPLMYIGPNVIKSLTFYTNKGKHGPYGDEQGPSFSNKINEGKIVGFHGKEGLFLDAFGVHVMEAKVPPPKPPLSRAIIQGERTIAEIDNSPWSNKLVLAKRGPIEEVACSVVKEPAPCGPGPWGGDGGRPWDDGVYSGIKQIYITKSDAICSIQVEYDRNGQSVWSVKHGGHDGTTTNRVKLDDPHEVLNCISGYYGTINNDEQLKVVKSLTFNTSRGKYGPFGEEKGTYFTSTITEGKVVGFHGRSSSYLNAIGVHMQHWLGNQRTTKRSLFKFFS
;
A
#
# COMPACT_ATOMS: atom_id res chain seq x y z
N MET A 1 45.33 -32.34 30.96
CA MET A 1 44.61 -32.06 29.70
C MET A 1 43.15 -31.80 30.06
N PHE A 2 42.74 -30.53 30.16
CA PHE A 2 41.43 -30.13 30.66
C PHE A 2 40.37 -30.29 29.56
N LYS A 3 39.33 -31.07 29.81
CA LYS A 3 38.13 -31.18 28.96
C LYS A 3 37.27 -29.95 29.19
N VAL A 4 37.19 -29.06 28.21
CA VAL A 4 36.20 -27.98 28.17
C VAL A 4 34.94 -28.53 27.50
N SER A 5 33.89 -28.73 28.29
CA SER A 5 32.56 -29.06 27.79
C SER A 5 31.89 -27.79 27.28
N PHE A 6 31.61 -27.72 25.98
CA PHE A 6 30.78 -26.66 25.42
C PHE A 6 29.32 -26.93 25.79
N GLN A 7 28.77 -26.13 26.71
CA GLN A 7 27.34 -26.08 26.97
C GLN A 7 26.64 -25.48 25.74
N THR A 8 25.76 -26.26 25.13
CA THR A 8 24.81 -25.81 24.13
C THR A 8 23.78 -24.92 24.83
N PRO A 9 23.39 -23.75 24.29
CA PRO A 9 22.36 -22.95 24.92
C PRO A 9 21.04 -23.74 24.92
N GLU A 10 20.51 -23.98 26.12
CA GLU A 10 19.18 -24.54 26.33
C GLU A 10 18.16 -23.73 25.52
N LYS A 11 17.50 -24.41 24.58
CA LYS A 11 16.24 -23.91 24.01
C LYS A 11 15.24 -23.82 25.16
N LEU A 12 14.93 -22.60 25.58
CA LEU A 12 13.78 -22.34 26.44
C LEU A 12 12.53 -22.96 25.81
N PRO A 13 11.66 -23.61 26.59
CA PRO A 13 10.44 -24.20 26.07
C PRO A 13 9.53 -23.11 25.51
N SER A 14 9.05 -23.35 24.30
CA SER A 14 8.00 -22.57 23.66
C SER A 14 6.75 -22.61 24.54
N ASN A 15 6.50 -21.52 25.27
CA ASN A 15 5.20 -21.30 25.91
C ASN A 15 4.13 -21.33 24.83
N VAL A 16 3.40 -22.44 24.75
CA VAL A 16 2.17 -22.53 23.96
C VAL A 16 1.20 -21.56 24.61
N VAL A 17 1.01 -20.41 23.97
CA VAL A 17 0.05 -19.39 24.40
C VAL A 17 -1.33 -20.00 24.21
N GLU A 18 -2.04 -20.22 25.32
CA GLU A 18 -3.40 -20.77 25.35
C GLU A 18 -4.31 -19.93 24.43
N GLY A 19 -4.89 -20.53 23.38
CA GLY A 19 -5.77 -19.84 22.42
C GLY A 19 -5.21 -19.54 21.03
N VAL A 20 -4.06 -20.10 20.64
CA VAL A 20 -3.54 -20.02 19.26
C VAL A 20 -3.82 -21.31 18.48
N ILE A 21 -4.51 -21.17 17.34
CA ILE A 21 -4.80 -22.25 16.37
C ILE A 21 -3.87 -22.11 15.17
N THR A 22 -3.33 -23.22 14.68
CA THR A 22 -2.45 -23.24 13.51
C THR A 22 -3.16 -23.84 12.31
N TYR A 23 -3.13 -23.14 11.18
CA TYR A 23 -3.71 -23.56 9.91
C TYR A 23 -2.62 -23.79 8.85
N GLY A 24 -2.83 -24.79 7.99
CA GLY A 24 -1.86 -25.18 6.96
C GLY A 24 -0.72 -26.06 7.49
N PRO A 25 0.44 -26.11 6.80
CA PRO A 25 0.77 -25.33 5.63
C PRO A 25 0.12 -25.92 4.37
N TRP A 26 -0.38 -25.07 3.49
CA TRP A 26 -0.86 -25.45 2.16
C TRP A 26 0.24 -25.26 1.13
N GLY A 27 0.32 -26.08 0.10
CA GLY A 27 1.34 -25.98 -0.94
C GLY A 27 2.02 -27.31 -1.26
N GLY A 28 3.28 -27.25 -1.68
CA GLY A 28 4.08 -28.40 -2.04
C GLY A 28 4.85 -29.04 -0.89
N ASN A 29 5.38 -30.23 -1.16
CA ASN A 29 6.21 -30.99 -0.22
C ASN A 29 7.71 -30.65 -0.30
N GLY A 30 8.11 -29.71 -1.16
CA GLY A 30 9.50 -29.23 -1.29
C GLY A 30 9.96 -28.35 -0.12
N GLY A 31 11.17 -27.82 -0.22
CA GLY A 31 11.73 -26.86 0.74
C GLY A 31 12.03 -27.38 2.16
N THR A 32 12.66 -26.51 2.96
CA THR A 32 12.91 -26.69 4.40
C THR A 32 11.83 -25.99 5.22
N LYS A 33 11.45 -26.57 6.36
CA LYS A 33 10.41 -25.99 7.23
C LYS A 33 10.91 -24.70 7.89
N PHE A 34 10.03 -23.71 7.99
CA PHE A 34 10.24 -22.51 8.80
C PHE A 34 9.00 -22.24 9.67
N ASP A 35 9.23 -21.58 10.80
CA ASP A 35 8.18 -21.11 11.71
C ASP A 35 8.71 -19.84 12.41
N ASP A 36 8.05 -18.70 12.19
CA ASP A 36 8.43 -17.43 12.83
C ASP A 36 7.98 -17.33 14.29
N GLY A 37 7.12 -18.25 14.73
CA GLY A 37 6.43 -18.22 16.01
C GLY A 37 5.25 -17.24 16.03
N THR A 38 4.77 -16.96 17.24
CA THR A 38 3.59 -16.11 17.48
C THR A 38 3.97 -14.73 18.02
N TYR A 39 3.21 -13.72 17.61
CA TYR A 39 3.42 -12.31 17.94
C TYR A 39 2.12 -11.64 18.40
N THR A 40 2.16 -10.37 18.80
CA THR A 40 0.93 -9.65 19.12
C THR A 40 0.17 -9.25 17.88
N GLY A 41 0.80 -9.12 16.71
CA GLY A 41 0.12 -8.85 15.44
C GLY A 41 1.06 -8.75 14.26
N VAL A 42 0.53 -8.39 13.09
CA VAL A 42 1.27 -8.23 11.85
C VAL A 42 1.17 -6.76 11.41
N ARG A 43 2.32 -6.11 11.18
CA ARG A 43 2.40 -4.69 10.77
C ARG A 43 2.67 -4.54 9.28
N GLN A 44 3.50 -5.40 8.72
CA GLN A 44 3.86 -5.35 7.31
C GLN A 44 4.17 -6.74 6.78
N ILE A 45 3.78 -7.00 5.53
CA ILE A 45 4.24 -8.14 4.76
C ILE A 45 4.98 -7.62 3.53
N THR A 46 6.22 -8.09 3.34
CA THR A 46 6.97 -7.89 2.11
C THR A 46 7.00 -9.21 1.37
N LEU A 47 6.42 -9.27 0.17
CA LEU A 47 6.45 -10.47 -0.65
C LEU A 47 7.13 -10.17 -1.98
N SER A 48 7.90 -11.13 -2.50
CA SER A 48 8.44 -11.06 -3.85
C SER A 48 7.82 -12.16 -4.70
N ARG A 49 7.59 -11.85 -5.99
CA ARG A 49 7.01 -12.79 -6.94
C ARG A 49 7.76 -12.83 -8.26
N ASN A 50 7.57 -13.96 -8.92
CA ASN A 50 7.92 -14.21 -10.30
C ASN A 50 6.75 -14.98 -10.95
N VAL A 51 6.99 -16.17 -11.50
CA VAL A 51 5.98 -17.17 -11.89
C VAL A 51 5.25 -17.81 -10.69
N GLY A 52 5.63 -17.44 -9.46
CA GLY A 52 4.99 -17.83 -8.20
C GLY A 52 5.49 -16.91 -7.08
N ILE A 53 5.08 -17.16 -5.84
CA ILE A 53 5.62 -16.43 -4.69
C ILE A 53 7.04 -16.92 -4.43
N VAL A 54 8.01 -16.02 -4.62
CA VAL A 54 9.43 -16.35 -4.46
C VAL A 54 9.84 -16.24 -3.00
N SER A 55 9.44 -15.17 -2.32
CA SER A 55 9.79 -14.98 -0.92
C SER A 55 8.77 -14.16 -0.16
N ILE A 56 8.75 -14.32 1.16
CA ILE A 56 7.99 -13.48 2.09
C ILE A 56 8.86 -13.07 3.28
N LYS A 57 8.69 -11.85 3.78
CA LYS A 57 9.30 -11.35 5.01
C LYS A 57 8.28 -10.50 5.75
N VAL A 58 8.10 -10.77 7.02
CA VAL A 58 7.04 -10.16 7.82
C VAL A 58 7.64 -9.28 8.91
N CYS A 59 7.07 -8.09 9.10
CA CYS A 59 7.27 -7.26 10.27
C CYS A 59 6.09 -7.47 11.22
N TYR A 60 6.38 -8.04 12.37
CA TYR A 60 5.42 -8.32 13.41
C TYR A 60 5.34 -7.17 14.41
N ASP A 61 4.22 -7.06 15.08
CA ASP A 61 4.12 -6.34 16.34
C ASP A 61 4.47 -7.30 17.49
N ARG A 62 5.36 -6.90 18.39
CA ARG A 62 5.63 -7.59 19.65
C ARG A 62 5.46 -6.60 20.79
N ASN A 63 4.29 -6.62 21.41
CA ASN A 63 3.92 -5.73 22.51
C ASN A 63 4.08 -4.24 22.17
N GLY A 64 3.61 -3.83 20.98
CA GLY A 64 3.70 -2.45 20.50
C GLY A 64 5.01 -2.09 19.79
N GLN A 65 6.02 -2.97 19.79
CA GLN A 65 7.29 -2.76 19.08
C GLN A 65 7.34 -3.52 17.76
N ALA A 66 7.98 -2.94 16.75
CA ALA A 66 8.17 -3.59 15.46
C ALA A 66 9.31 -4.63 15.54
N HIS A 67 9.04 -5.86 15.10
CA HIS A 67 10.01 -6.94 15.07
C HIS A 67 10.03 -7.60 13.69
N TRP A 68 11.18 -7.55 13.01
CA TRP A 68 11.35 -8.19 11.72
C TRP A 68 11.62 -9.69 11.88
N GLY A 69 10.79 -10.51 11.24
CA GLY A 69 11.07 -11.93 11.04
C GLY A 69 12.14 -12.18 9.97
N SER A 70 12.53 -13.43 9.83
CA SER A 70 13.40 -13.89 8.76
C SER A 70 12.73 -13.72 7.40
N LYS A 71 13.54 -13.57 6.35
CA LYS A 71 13.04 -13.66 4.98
C LYS A 71 12.97 -15.14 4.62
N HIS A 72 11.80 -15.60 4.21
CA HIS A 72 11.57 -16.98 3.79
C HIS A 72 11.45 -17.08 2.28
N GLY A 73 12.11 -18.06 1.68
CA GLY A 73 12.14 -18.31 0.23
C GLY A 73 13.33 -17.68 -0.50
N GLY A 74 13.26 -17.64 -1.83
CA GLY A 74 14.42 -17.34 -2.69
C GLY A 74 14.75 -15.86 -2.90
N THR A 75 15.76 -15.62 -3.75
CA THR A 75 16.22 -14.29 -4.17
C THR A 75 15.80 -13.92 -5.60
N GLY A 76 15.24 -14.85 -6.37
CA GLY A 76 14.89 -14.68 -7.80
C GLY A 76 13.58 -13.96 -8.11
N GLY A 77 13.06 -13.14 -7.19
CA GLY A 77 11.82 -12.38 -7.39
C GLY A 77 12.09 -11.12 -8.19
N PHE A 78 11.32 -10.86 -9.25
CA PHE A 78 11.48 -9.67 -10.07
C PHE A 78 10.56 -8.52 -9.65
N LYS A 79 9.50 -8.80 -8.88
CA LYS A 79 8.57 -7.80 -8.35
C LYS A 79 8.36 -8.00 -6.86
N THR A 80 8.54 -6.94 -6.08
CA THR A 80 8.35 -6.95 -4.62
C THR A 80 7.18 -6.05 -4.26
N GLU A 81 6.24 -6.56 -3.47
CA GLU A 81 5.10 -5.83 -2.92
C GLU A 81 5.30 -5.63 -1.43
N ARG A 82 4.95 -4.45 -0.94
CA ARG A 82 5.00 -4.11 0.48
C ARG A 82 3.58 -3.78 0.92
N ILE A 83 3.01 -4.70 1.69
CA ILE A 83 1.66 -4.61 2.24
C ILE A 83 1.80 -4.05 3.65
N MET A 84 1.32 -2.84 3.86
CA MET A 84 1.32 -2.19 5.17
C MET A 84 -0.06 -2.33 5.79
N PHE A 85 -0.11 -2.75 7.04
CA PHE A 85 -1.33 -2.72 7.83
C PHE A 85 -1.23 -1.58 8.83
N ASP A 86 -2.30 -0.79 8.93
CA ASP A 86 -2.43 0.28 9.93
C ASP A 86 -2.67 -0.29 11.35
N TYR A 87 -1.77 -1.17 11.81
CA TYR A 87 -1.85 -1.84 13.11
C TYR A 87 -1.69 -0.82 14.26
N PRO A 88 -2.55 -0.84 15.29
CA PRO A 88 -3.49 -1.91 15.64
C PRO A 88 -4.91 -1.79 15.05
N SER A 89 -5.20 -0.74 14.28
CA SER A 89 -6.54 -0.49 13.75
C SER A 89 -6.91 -1.36 12.54
N GLU A 90 -5.90 -1.80 11.78
CA GLU A 90 -6.02 -2.81 10.73
C GLU A 90 -5.33 -4.11 11.17
N ILE A 91 -6.10 -5.18 11.30
CA ILE A 91 -5.63 -6.51 11.71
C ILE A 91 -5.88 -7.52 10.60
N LEU A 92 -4.94 -8.44 10.43
CA LEU A 92 -5.07 -9.54 9.49
C LEU A 92 -5.98 -10.63 10.08
N THR A 93 -7.06 -10.96 9.38
CA THR A 93 -8.10 -11.89 9.88
C THR A 93 -8.03 -13.25 9.20
N HIS A 94 -7.76 -13.27 7.90
CA HIS A 94 -7.56 -14.51 7.16
C HIS A 94 -6.70 -14.30 5.91
N VAL A 95 -6.19 -15.41 5.39
CA VAL A 95 -5.44 -15.49 4.14
C VAL A 95 -6.14 -16.46 3.22
N THR A 96 -6.14 -16.13 1.93
CA THR A 96 -6.42 -17.09 0.86
C THR A 96 -5.24 -17.14 -0.11
N GLY A 97 -5.21 -18.15 -0.95
CA GLY A 97 -4.21 -18.23 -2.00
C GLY A 97 -4.44 -19.43 -2.89
N THR A 98 -3.56 -19.61 -3.86
CA THR A 98 -3.51 -20.80 -4.72
C THR A 98 -2.11 -21.40 -4.71
N PHE A 99 -2.02 -22.70 -4.95
CA PHE A 99 -0.75 -23.39 -5.14
C PHE A 99 -0.83 -24.35 -6.32
N GLY A 100 0.31 -24.65 -6.91
CA GLY A 100 0.37 -25.51 -8.08
C GLY A 100 1.78 -25.64 -8.63
N PRO A 101 1.96 -26.43 -9.70
CA PRO A 101 3.27 -26.70 -10.24
C PRO A 101 3.88 -25.43 -10.86
N LEU A 102 5.18 -25.23 -10.64
CA LEU A 102 5.90 -24.07 -11.19
C LEU A 102 5.95 -24.07 -12.73
N MET A 103 6.01 -25.26 -13.34
CA MET A 103 6.07 -25.52 -14.78
C MET A 103 5.31 -26.81 -15.11
N TYR A 104 5.13 -27.15 -16.40
CA TYR A 104 4.37 -28.34 -16.85
C TYR A 104 4.69 -29.64 -16.09
N ILE A 105 5.95 -29.84 -15.70
CA ILE A 105 6.38 -30.90 -14.78
C ILE A 105 7.33 -30.25 -13.76
N GLY A 106 6.85 -30.00 -12.54
CA GLY A 106 7.66 -29.36 -11.51
C GLY A 106 7.03 -29.42 -10.11
N PRO A 107 7.80 -29.04 -9.07
CA PRO A 107 7.29 -29.02 -7.71
C PRO A 107 6.16 -28.00 -7.55
N ASN A 108 5.21 -28.33 -6.68
CA ASN A 108 4.15 -27.40 -6.29
C ASN A 108 4.72 -26.30 -5.41
N VAL A 109 4.36 -25.05 -5.70
CA VAL A 109 4.73 -23.87 -4.92
C VAL A 109 3.50 -23.00 -4.72
N ILE A 110 3.59 -22.03 -3.81
CA ILE A 110 2.55 -21.00 -3.67
C ILE A 110 2.55 -20.13 -4.92
N LYS A 111 1.39 -20.05 -5.59
CA LYS A 111 1.17 -19.32 -6.85
C LYS A 111 0.57 -17.94 -6.60
N SER A 112 -0.36 -17.85 -5.64
CA SER A 112 -0.92 -16.58 -5.21
C SER A 112 -1.17 -16.50 -3.71
N LEU A 113 -1.17 -15.28 -3.18
CA LEU A 113 -1.59 -14.96 -1.81
C LEU A 113 -2.49 -13.73 -1.82
N THR A 114 -3.55 -13.77 -1.03
CA THR A 114 -4.45 -12.65 -0.74
C THR A 114 -4.64 -12.54 0.76
N PHE A 115 -4.46 -11.34 1.28
CA PHE A 115 -4.50 -11.04 2.71
C PHE A 115 -5.76 -10.25 3.01
N TYR A 116 -6.59 -10.73 3.93
CA TYR A 116 -7.83 -10.06 4.32
C TYR A 116 -7.69 -9.47 5.72
N THR A 117 -8.14 -8.23 5.84
CA THR A 117 -8.14 -7.47 7.09
C THR A 117 -9.55 -7.09 7.49
N ASN A 118 -9.70 -6.55 8.70
CA ASN A 118 -10.95 -5.91 9.11
C ASN A 118 -11.27 -4.62 8.32
N LYS A 119 -10.34 -4.09 7.51
CA LYS A 119 -10.54 -2.90 6.68
C LYS A 119 -10.69 -3.19 5.18
N GLY A 120 -10.36 -4.40 4.72
CA GLY A 120 -10.47 -4.75 3.31
C GLY A 120 -9.66 -5.97 2.90
N LYS A 121 -9.23 -5.99 1.64
CA LYS A 121 -8.41 -7.07 1.07
C LYS A 121 -7.18 -6.50 0.39
N HIS A 122 -6.08 -7.25 0.44
CA HIS A 122 -4.80 -6.94 -0.20
C HIS A 122 -4.39 -8.12 -1.07
N GLY A 123 -4.31 -7.91 -2.38
CA GLY A 123 -4.04 -8.95 -3.36
C GLY A 123 -5.19 -9.13 -4.38
N PRO A 124 -5.16 -10.20 -5.18
CA PRO A 124 -4.18 -11.29 -5.15
C PRO A 124 -2.79 -10.87 -5.61
N TYR A 125 -1.78 -11.46 -4.98
CA TYR A 125 -0.39 -11.33 -5.39
C TYR A 125 0.05 -12.63 -6.04
N GLY A 126 0.35 -12.59 -7.35
CA GLY A 126 0.66 -13.78 -8.15
C GLY A 126 -0.52 -14.26 -8.97
N ASP A 127 -0.42 -15.46 -9.53
CA ASP A 127 -1.42 -16.00 -10.46
C ASP A 127 -2.39 -16.92 -9.71
N GLU A 128 -3.69 -16.60 -9.72
CA GLU A 128 -4.74 -17.39 -9.07
C GLU A 128 -5.13 -18.65 -9.89
N GLN A 129 -4.14 -19.45 -10.28
CA GLN A 129 -4.37 -20.70 -11.01
C GLN A 129 -4.06 -21.92 -10.13
N GLY A 130 -4.99 -22.88 -10.14
CA GLY A 130 -4.88 -24.14 -9.39
C GLY A 130 -5.77 -24.20 -8.15
N PRO A 131 -5.61 -25.22 -7.31
CA PRO A 131 -6.34 -25.36 -6.05
C PRO A 131 -6.15 -24.15 -5.14
N SER A 132 -7.25 -23.61 -4.62
CA SER A 132 -7.23 -22.54 -3.64
C SER A 132 -7.23 -23.07 -2.20
N PHE A 133 -6.73 -22.27 -1.27
CA PHE A 133 -6.76 -22.54 0.16
C PHE A 133 -7.20 -21.31 0.95
N SER A 134 -7.67 -21.53 2.17
CA SER A 134 -7.97 -20.48 3.14
C SER A 134 -7.99 -21.01 4.57
N ASN A 135 -7.68 -20.17 5.56
CA ASN A 135 -8.04 -20.44 6.96
C ASN A 135 -9.49 -20.05 7.25
N LYS A 136 -10.06 -20.56 8.35
CA LYS A 136 -11.43 -20.21 8.74
C LYS A 136 -11.59 -18.71 8.98
N ILE A 137 -12.67 -18.17 8.45
CA ILE A 137 -13.03 -16.74 8.51
C ILE A 137 -13.69 -16.44 9.87
N ASN A 138 -13.44 -15.25 10.43
CA ASN A 138 -14.05 -14.71 11.67
C ASN A 138 -13.63 -15.35 13.02
N GLU A 139 -12.59 -16.19 13.07
CA GLU A 139 -12.18 -16.84 14.33
C GLU A 139 -11.06 -16.10 15.08
N GLY A 140 -10.49 -15.01 14.56
CA GLY A 140 -9.49 -14.26 15.31
C GLY A 140 -8.54 -13.45 14.47
N LYS A 141 -7.35 -13.19 15.04
CA LYS A 141 -6.29 -12.40 14.43
C LYS A 141 -5.11 -13.28 14.06
N ILE A 142 -4.59 -13.14 12.85
CA ILE A 142 -3.33 -13.79 12.45
C ILE A 142 -2.17 -13.12 13.19
N VAL A 143 -1.37 -13.95 13.86
CA VAL A 143 -0.28 -13.55 14.77
C VAL A 143 1.07 -14.14 14.40
N GLY A 144 1.14 -14.96 13.36
CA GLY A 144 2.38 -15.63 12.97
C GLY A 144 2.23 -16.40 11.67
N PHE A 145 3.36 -16.76 11.07
CA PHE A 145 3.42 -17.52 9.83
C PHE A 145 4.42 -18.67 9.95
N HIS A 146 4.06 -19.80 9.34
CA HIS A 146 4.92 -20.98 9.21
C HIS A 146 4.79 -21.53 7.80
N GLY A 147 5.68 -22.45 7.41
CA GLY A 147 5.62 -23.02 6.08
C GLY A 147 6.86 -23.81 5.69
N LYS A 148 7.09 -23.88 4.38
CA LYS A 148 8.27 -24.47 3.78
C LYS A 148 8.86 -23.52 2.75
N GLU A 149 10.17 -23.35 2.79
CA GLU A 149 10.92 -22.44 1.93
C GLU A 149 12.00 -23.14 1.13
N GLY A 150 12.25 -22.65 -0.08
CA GLY A 150 13.31 -23.08 -0.97
C GLY A 150 13.66 -21.96 -1.95
N LEU A 151 13.86 -22.30 -3.22
CA LEU A 151 14.00 -21.28 -4.28
C LEU A 151 12.74 -20.42 -4.44
N PHE A 152 11.59 -20.96 -3.99
CA PHE A 152 10.31 -20.28 -3.91
C PHE A 152 9.71 -20.51 -2.51
N LEU A 153 8.53 -19.95 -2.28
CA LEU A 153 7.71 -20.33 -1.13
C LEU A 153 6.97 -21.63 -1.48
N ASP A 154 7.47 -22.76 -1.00
CA ASP A 154 6.91 -24.09 -1.30
C ASP A 154 5.54 -24.29 -0.63
N ALA A 155 5.43 -23.93 0.64
CA ALA A 155 4.19 -24.05 1.40
C ALA A 155 4.04 -22.91 2.42
N PHE A 156 2.79 -22.56 2.73
CA PHE A 156 2.45 -21.42 3.57
C PHE A 156 1.33 -21.76 4.55
N GLY A 157 1.45 -21.29 5.79
CA GLY A 157 0.49 -21.48 6.86
C GLY A 157 0.49 -20.31 7.83
N VAL A 158 -0.53 -20.27 8.69
CA VAL A 158 -0.77 -19.15 9.60
C VAL A 158 -1.02 -19.64 11.03
N HIS A 159 -0.62 -18.83 12.00
CA HIS A 159 -1.05 -18.94 13.39
C HIS A 159 -2.12 -17.87 13.66
N VAL A 160 -3.26 -18.29 14.20
CA VAL A 160 -4.42 -17.44 14.50
C VAL A 160 -4.66 -17.46 16.00
N MET A 161 -4.70 -16.28 16.63
CA MET A 161 -5.10 -16.12 18.01
C MET A 161 -6.61 -15.86 18.07
N GLU A 162 -7.34 -16.75 18.74
CA GLU A 162 -8.79 -16.60 18.90
C GLU A 162 -9.13 -15.46 19.85
N ALA A 163 -10.11 -14.64 19.46
CA ALA A 163 -10.75 -13.71 20.39
C ALA A 163 -11.87 -14.47 21.11
N LYS A 164 -11.60 -15.04 22.29
CA LYS A 164 -12.67 -15.56 23.16
C LYS A 164 -13.60 -14.39 23.53
N VAL A 165 -14.78 -14.33 22.91
CA VAL A 165 -15.88 -13.47 23.40
C VAL A 165 -16.50 -14.21 24.58
N PRO A 166 -16.42 -13.71 25.83
CA PRO A 166 -17.24 -14.26 26.91
C PRO A 166 -18.71 -14.00 26.57
N PRO A 167 -19.63 -14.92 26.85
CA PRO A 167 -21.05 -14.69 26.58
C PRO A 167 -21.51 -13.40 27.27
N PRO A 168 -22.39 -12.61 26.62
CA PRO A 168 -22.84 -11.33 27.16
C PRO A 168 -23.48 -11.56 28.53
N LYS A 169 -22.86 -11.00 29.59
CA LYS A 169 -23.50 -10.92 30.90
C LYS A 169 -24.73 -10.03 30.77
N PRO A 170 -25.93 -10.48 31.18
CA PRO A 170 -27.10 -9.63 31.15
C PRO A 170 -26.90 -8.43 32.09
N PRO A 171 -27.33 -7.22 31.71
CA PRO A 171 -27.23 -6.07 32.60
C PRO A 171 -28.15 -6.27 33.80
N LEU A 172 -27.57 -6.22 35.00
CA LEU A 172 -28.29 -6.18 36.27
C LEU A 172 -29.06 -4.85 36.38
N SER A 173 -30.33 -4.91 35.99
CA SER A 173 -31.53 -4.28 36.58
C SER A 173 -31.42 -2.93 37.32
N ARG A 174 -32.27 -1.98 36.89
CA ARG A 174 -33.06 -1.15 37.81
C ARG A 174 -34.54 -1.26 37.45
N ALA A 175 -35.32 -1.69 38.45
CA ALA A 175 -36.74 -2.00 38.39
C ALA A 175 -37.63 -0.78 38.17
N ILE A 176 -38.84 -0.99 37.64
CA ILE A 176 -40.14 -0.59 38.21
C ILE A 176 -41.26 -1.35 37.45
N ILE A 177 -42.25 -1.77 38.23
CA ILE A 177 -43.35 -2.69 37.93
C ILE A 177 -44.54 -1.97 37.27
N GLN A 178 -45.11 -2.57 36.22
CA GLN A 178 -46.55 -2.62 35.87
C GLN A 178 -46.66 -3.53 34.63
N GLY A 179 -47.52 -4.52 34.45
CA GLY A 179 -48.77 -4.91 35.10
C GLY A 179 -49.65 -5.51 33.99
N GLU A 180 -49.78 -6.84 33.98
CA GLU A 180 -50.88 -7.64 33.39
C GLU A 180 -51.15 -7.77 31.87
N ARG A 181 -51.12 -9.07 31.44
CA ARG A 181 -52.11 -9.84 30.62
C ARG A 181 -52.08 -9.81 29.07
N THR A 182 -51.54 -10.91 28.53
CA THR A 182 -52.08 -11.90 27.53
C THR A 182 -53.05 -11.50 26.40
N ILE A 183 -52.76 -11.94 25.17
CA ILE A 183 -53.54 -12.83 24.22
C ILE A 183 -52.92 -12.71 22.80
N ALA A 184 -52.31 -13.78 22.23
CA ALA A 184 -52.76 -14.67 21.12
C ALA A 184 -53.22 -13.93 19.83
N GLU A 185 -52.53 -14.05 18.68
CA GLU A 185 -52.75 -14.98 17.54
C GLU A 185 -53.13 -14.18 16.26
N ILE A 186 -52.33 -14.27 15.18
CA ILE A 186 -52.63 -14.92 13.88
C ILE A 186 -53.39 -14.04 12.86
N ASP A 187 -52.62 -13.57 11.86
CA ASP A 187 -52.80 -13.76 10.41
C ASP A 187 -53.89 -13.03 9.59
N ASN A 188 -53.50 -12.80 8.33
CA ASN A 188 -54.27 -12.50 7.11
C ASN A 188 -54.63 -11.04 6.72
N SER A 189 -53.81 -10.55 5.77
CA SER A 189 -54.18 -9.77 4.54
C SER A 189 -55.30 -10.50 3.73
N PRO A 190 -56.00 -9.98 2.66
CA PRO A 190 -55.62 -8.90 1.72
C PRO A 190 -56.75 -8.08 0.97
N TRP A 191 -56.27 -7.05 0.23
CA TRP A 191 -56.65 -6.63 -1.15
C TRP A 191 -57.69 -5.51 -1.49
N SER A 192 -57.16 -4.51 -2.22
CA SER A 192 -57.70 -3.69 -3.35
C SER A 192 -58.74 -2.58 -3.12
N ASN A 193 -58.54 -1.36 -3.67
CA ASN A 193 -58.81 -1.06 -5.09
C ASN A 193 -58.00 0.11 -5.72
N LYS A 194 -58.00 0.04 -7.07
CA LYS A 194 -57.38 0.76 -8.21
C LYS A 194 -57.61 2.30 -8.40
N LEU A 195 -56.61 2.92 -9.07
CA LEU A 195 -56.61 3.98 -10.14
C LEU A 195 -57.13 5.40 -9.78
N VAL A 196 -56.49 6.53 -10.11
CA VAL A 196 -56.17 7.08 -11.46
C VAL A 196 -55.06 8.17 -11.38
N LEU A 197 -54.32 8.31 -12.49
CA LEU A 197 -53.18 9.20 -12.78
C LEU A 197 -53.57 10.69 -13.00
N ALA A 198 -52.74 11.63 -12.53
CA ALA A 198 -52.63 13.00 -13.07
C ALA A 198 -51.17 13.49 -13.05
N LYS A 199 -50.66 13.96 -14.21
CA LYS A 199 -49.38 14.68 -14.45
C LYS A 199 -49.54 16.16 -14.02
N ARG A 200 -48.55 17.03 -13.75
CA ARG A 200 -47.06 17.09 -13.69
C ARG A 200 -46.70 18.39 -12.92
N GLY A 201 -45.58 18.44 -12.20
CA GLY A 201 -44.92 19.67 -11.75
C GLY A 201 -43.67 19.36 -10.91
N PRO A 202 -42.52 20.04 -11.09
CA PRO A 202 -41.20 19.48 -10.85
C PRO A 202 -40.64 19.80 -9.46
N ILE A 203 -40.09 18.81 -8.75
CA ILE A 203 -39.29 19.04 -7.53
C ILE A 203 -38.09 18.09 -7.51
N GLU A 204 -36.93 18.72 -7.67
CA GLU A 204 -35.58 18.40 -7.17
C GLU A 204 -35.05 16.97 -7.30
N GLU A 205 -34.26 16.80 -8.36
CA GLU A 205 -33.16 15.84 -8.41
C GLU A 205 -32.09 16.26 -7.38
N VAL A 206 -32.22 15.78 -6.14
CA VAL A 206 -31.11 15.82 -5.17
C VAL A 206 -30.16 14.68 -5.54
N ALA A 207 -29.17 15.01 -6.36
CA ALA A 207 -28.00 14.18 -6.57
C ALA A 207 -27.33 13.90 -5.23
N CYS A 208 -27.52 12.71 -4.67
CA CYS A 208 -26.62 12.21 -3.64
C CYS A 208 -25.30 11.89 -4.34
N SER A 209 -24.39 12.83 -4.17
CA SER A 209 -23.06 12.89 -4.73
C SER A 209 -22.36 11.55 -4.52
N VAL A 210 -22.08 10.86 -5.63
CA VAL A 210 -21.00 9.88 -5.65
C VAL A 210 -19.77 10.63 -5.14
N VAL A 211 -19.29 10.25 -3.96
CA VAL A 211 -17.99 10.69 -3.47
C VAL A 211 -17.01 10.20 -4.52
N LYS A 212 -16.63 11.12 -5.40
CA LYS A 212 -15.58 10.93 -6.38
C LYS A 212 -14.34 10.64 -5.55
N GLU A 213 -13.93 9.38 -5.46
CA GLU A 213 -12.55 9.05 -5.11
C GLU A 213 -11.68 9.98 -5.96
N PRO A 214 -10.86 10.85 -5.37
CA PRO A 214 -9.96 11.66 -6.17
C PRO A 214 -9.01 10.67 -6.83
N ALA A 215 -9.15 10.56 -8.16
CA ALA A 215 -8.33 9.73 -8.99
C ALA A 215 -6.84 9.99 -8.67
N PRO A 216 -5.98 8.96 -8.58
CA PRO A 216 -4.54 9.14 -8.44
C PRO A 216 -3.93 9.55 -9.78
N CYS A 217 -4.50 10.57 -10.43
CA CYS A 217 -4.04 11.12 -11.69
C CYS A 217 -3.53 12.53 -11.40
N GLY A 218 -2.30 12.62 -10.90
CA GLY A 218 -1.60 13.90 -10.84
C GLY A 218 -1.22 14.39 -12.26
N PRO A 219 -0.83 15.66 -12.42
CA PRO A 219 -0.55 16.23 -13.73
C PRO A 219 0.66 15.55 -14.41
N GLY A 220 0.57 15.38 -15.73
CA GLY A 220 1.54 14.66 -16.55
C GLY A 220 1.07 13.24 -16.93
N PRO A 221 1.98 12.34 -17.37
CA PRO A 221 3.41 12.58 -17.51
C PRO A 221 3.73 13.39 -18.78
N TRP A 222 4.70 14.31 -18.68
CA TRP A 222 5.24 15.06 -19.83
C TRP A 222 6.53 14.41 -20.31
N GLY A 223 6.67 14.25 -21.63
CA GLY A 223 7.80 13.57 -22.23
C GLY A 223 7.42 12.80 -23.48
N GLY A 224 8.19 11.76 -23.81
CA GLY A 224 7.88 10.84 -24.89
C GLY A 224 7.17 9.57 -24.45
N ASP A 225 6.58 8.86 -25.41
CA ASP A 225 5.80 7.64 -25.18
C ASP A 225 6.66 6.37 -25.01
N GLY A 226 7.99 6.51 -25.16
CA GLY A 226 8.95 5.42 -24.96
C GLY A 226 9.07 4.97 -23.51
N GLY A 227 9.81 3.87 -23.31
CA GLY A 227 10.10 3.33 -21.98
C GLY A 227 8.95 2.59 -21.30
N ARG A 228 9.24 1.97 -20.15
CA ARG A 228 8.25 1.28 -19.33
C ARG A 228 7.61 2.25 -18.34
N PRO A 229 6.28 2.21 -18.14
CA PRO A 229 5.62 3.04 -17.15
C PRO A 229 6.04 2.63 -15.74
N TRP A 230 6.11 3.61 -14.84
CA TRP A 230 6.39 3.43 -13.43
C TRP A 230 5.60 4.47 -12.62
N ASP A 231 5.31 4.13 -11.37
CA ASP A 231 4.62 5.00 -10.42
C ASP A 231 5.15 4.68 -9.02
N ASP A 232 5.71 5.66 -8.33
CA ASP A 232 6.20 5.48 -6.95
C ASP A 232 5.06 5.48 -5.93
N GLY A 233 3.87 5.95 -6.32
CA GLY A 233 2.73 6.19 -5.44
C GLY A 233 2.86 7.51 -4.67
N VAL A 234 2.08 7.62 -3.60
CA VAL A 234 1.94 8.85 -2.79
C VAL A 234 2.60 8.68 -1.41
N TYR A 235 3.23 9.75 -0.92
CA TYR A 235 4.01 9.81 0.32
C TYR A 235 3.66 11.05 1.15
N SER A 236 4.09 11.12 2.41
CA SER A 236 3.84 12.30 3.26
C SER A 236 4.73 13.48 2.89
N GLY A 237 5.91 13.23 2.33
CA GLY A 237 6.84 14.28 1.91
C GLY A 237 7.96 13.75 1.02
N ILE A 238 8.81 14.65 0.54
CA ILE A 238 10.02 14.33 -0.23
C ILE A 238 11.20 14.87 0.57
N LYS A 239 12.18 14.00 0.87
CA LYS A 239 13.39 14.40 1.60
C LYS A 239 14.50 14.81 0.65
N GLN A 240 14.71 14.03 -0.41
CA GLN A 240 15.74 14.34 -1.39
C GLN A 240 15.51 13.65 -2.73
N ILE A 241 16.07 14.24 -3.77
CA ILE A 241 15.94 13.81 -5.16
C ILE A 241 17.34 13.73 -5.75
N TYR A 242 17.67 12.58 -6.32
CA TYR A 242 18.88 12.35 -7.10
C TYR A 242 18.52 12.35 -8.58
N ILE A 243 19.21 13.18 -9.36
CA ILE A 243 18.98 13.34 -10.80
C ILE A 243 20.31 13.10 -11.49
N THR A 244 20.36 12.07 -12.33
CA THR A 244 21.53 11.79 -13.16
C THR A 244 21.25 12.26 -14.58
N LYS A 245 22.17 13.05 -15.15
CA LYS A 245 22.09 13.59 -16.51
C LYS A 245 23.33 13.27 -17.33
N SER A 246 23.16 13.19 -18.64
CA SER A 246 24.20 13.36 -19.66
C SER A 246 23.75 14.45 -20.64
N ASP A 247 23.35 14.09 -21.85
CA ASP A 247 22.75 14.98 -22.88
C ASP A 247 21.25 15.24 -22.64
N ALA A 248 20.63 14.37 -21.84
CA ALA A 248 19.28 14.49 -21.33
C ALA A 248 19.22 13.93 -19.89
N ILE A 249 18.05 13.93 -19.27
CA ILE A 249 17.87 13.30 -17.96
C ILE A 249 17.89 11.78 -18.16
N CYS A 250 18.94 11.14 -17.63
CA CYS A 250 19.10 9.68 -17.70
C CYS A 250 18.23 8.99 -16.68
N SER A 251 18.20 9.50 -15.45
CA SER A 251 17.46 8.86 -14.37
C SER A 251 17.11 9.78 -13.22
N ILE A 252 16.06 9.41 -12.48
CA ILE A 252 15.65 10.02 -11.22
C ILE A 252 15.52 8.94 -10.14
N GLN A 253 15.91 9.26 -8.91
CA GLN A 253 15.65 8.46 -7.72
C GLN A 253 15.30 9.38 -6.56
N VAL A 254 14.28 9.03 -5.79
CA VAL A 254 13.72 9.91 -4.74
C VAL A 254 13.75 9.19 -3.40
N GLU A 255 14.16 9.90 -2.36
CA GLU A 255 13.89 9.51 -0.98
C GLU A 255 12.68 10.29 -0.49
N TYR A 256 11.63 9.55 -0.16
CA TYR A 256 10.39 10.07 0.38
C TYR A 256 10.37 9.98 1.91
N ASP A 257 9.60 10.85 2.52
CA ASP A 257 9.11 10.66 3.88
C ASP A 257 7.78 9.91 3.84
N ARG A 258 7.64 8.88 4.69
CA ARG A 258 6.36 8.23 4.98
C ARG A 258 6.16 8.19 6.49
N ASN A 259 5.50 9.22 7.01
CA ASN A 259 5.21 9.44 8.42
C ASN A 259 6.47 9.41 9.30
N GLY A 260 7.52 10.15 8.89
CA GLY A 260 8.81 10.22 9.58
C GLY A 260 9.83 9.16 9.15
N GLN A 261 9.42 8.13 8.39
CA GLN A 261 10.32 7.10 7.88
C GLN A 261 10.82 7.42 6.47
N SER A 262 12.14 7.28 6.26
CA SER A 262 12.75 7.39 4.94
C SER A 262 12.47 6.18 4.06
N VAL A 263 11.96 6.40 2.85
CA VAL A 263 11.68 5.35 1.85
C VAL A 263 12.29 5.74 0.52
N TRP A 264 13.16 4.89 -0.02
CA TRP A 264 13.76 5.09 -1.34
C TRP A 264 12.89 4.53 -2.46
N SER A 265 12.73 5.30 -3.53
CA SER A 265 12.22 4.82 -4.81
C SER A 265 13.21 3.88 -5.48
N VAL A 266 12.72 3.09 -6.44
CA VAL A 266 13.59 2.51 -7.46
C VAL A 266 14.19 3.65 -8.29
N LYS A 267 15.42 3.46 -8.78
CA LYS A 267 16.00 4.38 -9.76
C LYS A 267 15.29 4.21 -11.09
N HIS A 268 14.65 5.26 -11.58
CA HIS A 268 13.91 5.26 -12.84
C HIS A 268 14.80 5.80 -13.95
N GLY A 269 15.21 4.95 -14.89
CA GLY A 269 16.10 5.32 -15.99
C GLY A 269 17.40 4.52 -16.03
N GLY A 270 18.32 4.93 -16.90
CA GLY A 270 19.56 4.19 -17.17
C GLY A 270 20.70 4.44 -16.18
N HIS A 271 21.79 3.70 -16.38
CA HIS A 271 23.03 3.83 -15.61
C HIS A 271 24.05 4.76 -16.27
N ASP A 272 23.85 5.11 -17.54
CA ASP A 272 24.84 5.77 -18.42
C ASP A 272 24.96 7.28 -18.23
N GLY A 273 24.37 7.81 -17.15
CA GLY A 273 24.42 9.24 -16.87
C GLY A 273 25.76 9.66 -16.24
N THR A 274 26.31 10.78 -16.70
CA THR A 274 27.68 11.21 -16.34
C THR A 274 27.73 12.07 -15.09
N THR A 275 26.68 12.86 -14.83
CA THR A 275 26.62 13.80 -13.71
C THR A 275 25.41 13.52 -12.83
N THR A 276 25.62 13.20 -11.54
CA THR A 276 24.55 13.05 -10.56
C THR A 276 24.46 14.28 -9.67
N ASN A 277 23.28 14.89 -9.63
CA ASN A 277 22.95 16.04 -8.78
C ASN A 277 22.02 15.59 -7.66
N ARG A 278 22.22 16.13 -6.46
CA ARG A 278 21.39 15.87 -5.28
C ARG A 278 20.65 17.14 -4.88
N VAL A 279 19.33 17.07 -4.88
CA VAL A 279 18.45 18.08 -4.29
C VAL A 279 18.03 17.57 -2.92
N LYS A 280 18.47 18.22 -1.84
CA LYS A 280 18.08 17.87 -0.47
C LYS A 280 17.13 18.94 0.05
N LEU A 281 15.92 18.53 0.43
CA LEU A 281 14.92 19.42 1.02
C LEU A 281 15.08 19.41 2.55
N ASP A 282 14.86 20.56 3.17
CA ASP A 282 14.80 20.70 4.63
C ASP A 282 13.45 20.20 5.18
N ASP A 283 13.17 18.89 5.04
CA ASP A 283 11.95 18.24 5.53
C ASP A 283 11.86 18.31 7.07
N PRO A 284 10.72 18.69 7.67
CA PRO A 284 9.40 18.94 7.05
C PRO A 284 9.13 20.41 6.68
N HIS A 285 10.12 21.31 6.79
CA HIS A 285 9.95 22.76 6.66
C HIS A 285 10.09 23.29 5.23
N GLU A 286 10.59 22.48 4.30
CA GLU A 286 10.65 22.77 2.87
C GLU A 286 9.85 21.73 2.09
N VAL A 287 8.87 22.21 1.32
CA VAL A 287 8.00 21.34 0.53
C VAL A 287 8.21 21.59 -0.96
N LEU A 288 8.18 20.53 -1.76
CA LEU A 288 8.20 20.64 -3.22
C LEU A 288 6.80 21.05 -3.70
N ASN A 289 6.67 22.20 -4.35
CA ASN A 289 5.39 22.73 -4.80
C ASN A 289 5.05 22.28 -6.22
N CYS A 290 6.02 22.32 -7.13
CA CYS A 290 5.82 21.88 -8.51
C CYS A 290 7.14 21.56 -9.21
N ILE A 291 7.04 20.85 -10.33
CA ILE A 291 8.16 20.68 -11.26
C ILE A 291 7.89 21.40 -12.57
N SER A 292 8.96 21.84 -13.22
CA SER A 292 8.93 22.37 -14.57
C SER A 292 10.16 21.90 -15.33
N GLY A 293 10.12 21.93 -16.65
CA GLY A 293 11.26 21.51 -17.44
C GLY A 293 10.95 21.51 -18.93
N TYR A 294 11.82 20.84 -19.68
CA TYR A 294 11.68 20.70 -21.12
C TYR A 294 11.83 19.23 -21.51
N TYR A 295 11.05 18.79 -22.50
CA TYR A 295 11.21 17.49 -23.14
C TYR A 295 11.34 17.67 -24.65
N GLY A 296 12.03 16.74 -25.30
CA GLY A 296 12.33 16.84 -26.72
C GLY A 296 13.17 15.69 -27.20
N THR A 297 13.57 15.75 -28.46
CA THR A 297 14.40 14.72 -29.09
C THR A 297 15.87 14.89 -28.65
N ILE A 298 16.59 13.78 -28.44
CA ILE A 298 18.02 13.81 -28.14
C ILE A 298 18.84 14.04 -29.42
N ASN A 299 18.42 13.44 -30.54
CA ASN A 299 19.09 13.49 -31.85
C ASN A 299 18.10 13.91 -32.96
N ASN A 300 18.54 13.92 -34.23
CA ASN A 300 17.66 14.06 -35.41
C ASN A 300 16.65 12.90 -35.59
N ASP A 301 16.61 11.96 -34.65
CA ASP A 301 15.60 10.92 -34.59
C ASP A 301 14.35 11.45 -33.86
N GLU A 302 13.36 11.83 -34.64
CA GLU A 302 12.10 12.39 -34.15
C GLU A 302 11.29 11.42 -33.26
N GLN A 303 11.63 10.13 -33.25
CA GLN A 303 10.91 9.13 -32.45
C GLN A 303 11.32 9.10 -30.97
N LEU A 304 12.54 9.52 -30.63
CA LEU A 304 13.06 9.39 -29.26
C LEU A 304 12.95 10.70 -28.48
N LYS A 305 11.74 10.98 -28.00
CA LYS A 305 11.46 12.09 -27.06
C LYS A 305 11.71 11.67 -25.61
N VAL A 306 12.45 12.50 -24.88
CA VAL A 306 12.78 12.29 -23.46
C VAL A 306 12.74 13.61 -22.70
N VAL A 307 12.76 13.54 -21.37
CA VAL A 307 12.94 14.70 -20.50
C VAL A 307 14.37 15.23 -20.65
N LYS A 308 14.51 16.46 -21.15
CA LYS A 308 15.81 17.12 -21.37
C LYS A 308 16.25 17.98 -20.21
N SER A 309 15.30 18.58 -19.48
CA SER A 309 15.60 19.29 -18.24
C SER A 309 14.53 19.17 -17.17
N LEU A 310 14.94 19.34 -15.92
CA LEU A 310 14.08 19.39 -14.75
C LEU A 310 14.48 20.52 -13.80
N THR A 311 13.48 21.22 -13.29
CA THR A 311 13.58 22.26 -12.28
C THR A 311 12.54 21.97 -11.19
N PHE A 312 12.97 21.99 -9.93
CA PHE A 312 12.15 21.71 -8.76
C PHE A 312 11.88 23.03 -8.03
N ASN A 313 10.62 23.45 -7.94
CA ASN A 313 10.23 24.66 -7.25
C ASN A 313 9.69 24.29 -5.86
N THR A 314 10.31 24.82 -4.80
CA THR A 314 9.97 24.52 -3.41
C THR A 314 9.40 25.75 -2.72
N SER A 315 8.94 25.59 -1.48
CA SER A 315 8.55 26.72 -0.61
C SER A 315 9.70 27.66 -0.26
N ARG A 316 10.97 27.26 -0.49
CA ARG A 316 12.17 28.05 -0.16
C ARG A 316 12.97 28.53 -1.37
N GLY A 317 12.63 28.10 -2.58
CA GLY A 317 13.34 28.54 -3.78
C GLY A 317 13.18 27.58 -4.95
N LYS A 318 14.23 27.50 -5.77
CA LYS A 318 14.27 26.65 -6.96
C LYS A 318 15.58 25.89 -7.02
N TYR A 319 15.52 24.63 -7.44
CA TYR A 319 16.68 23.80 -7.74
C TYR A 319 16.68 23.41 -9.22
N GLY A 320 17.82 23.64 -9.89
CA GLY A 320 17.96 23.45 -11.33
C GLY A 320 18.08 24.79 -12.09
N PRO A 321 17.91 24.79 -13.42
CA PRO A 321 17.57 23.63 -14.24
C PRO A 321 18.69 22.59 -14.27
N PHE A 322 18.32 21.32 -14.16
CA PHE A 322 19.21 20.19 -14.43
C PHE A 322 18.99 19.77 -15.87
N GLY A 323 20.02 19.81 -16.72
CA GLY A 323 19.92 19.46 -18.14
C GLY A 323 19.74 20.69 -19.04
N GLU A 324 19.27 20.48 -20.27
CA GLU A 324 19.17 21.51 -21.29
C GLU A 324 17.72 21.94 -21.52
N GLU A 325 17.44 23.23 -21.39
CA GLU A 325 16.11 23.83 -21.57
C GLU A 325 15.76 24.03 -23.06
N LYS A 326 15.78 22.93 -23.83
CA LYS A 326 15.41 22.89 -25.25
C LYS A 326 14.27 21.90 -25.51
N GLY A 327 13.37 22.27 -26.40
CA GLY A 327 12.20 21.46 -26.78
C GLY A 327 10.90 22.05 -26.25
N THR A 328 9.94 21.19 -25.93
CA THR A 328 8.63 21.58 -25.41
C THR A 328 8.68 21.79 -23.91
N TYR A 329 8.35 23.00 -23.47
CA TYR A 329 8.24 23.34 -22.05
C TYR A 329 7.05 22.61 -21.40
N PHE A 330 7.23 22.22 -20.13
CA PHE A 330 6.15 21.72 -19.28
C PHE A 330 6.27 22.24 -17.85
N THR A 331 5.13 22.25 -17.16
CA THR A 331 5.05 22.53 -15.73
C THR A 331 3.85 21.82 -15.13
N SER A 332 3.99 21.32 -13.90
CA SER A 332 2.87 20.74 -13.15
C SER A 332 1.90 21.78 -12.58
N THR A 333 2.13 23.07 -12.88
CA THR A 333 1.41 24.26 -12.38
C THR A 333 1.54 24.45 -10.86
N ILE A 334 1.68 25.71 -10.43
CA ILE A 334 1.67 26.06 -9.01
C ILE A 334 0.21 26.01 -8.57
N THR A 335 -0.24 24.85 -8.09
CA THR A 335 -1.53 24.74 -7.39
C THR A 335 -1.31 24.92 -5.89
N GLU A 336 -2.38 25.23 -5.14
CA GLU A 336 -2.34 25.28 -3.67
C GLU A 336 -2.14 23.86 -3.11
N GLY A 337 -0.93 23.33 -3.20
CA GLY A 337 -0.60 21.97 -2.78
C GLY A 337 0.90 21.71 -2.71
N LYS A 338 1.25 20.47 -2.41
CA LYS A 338 2.62 19.95 -2.49
C LYS A 338 2.68 18.70 -3.35
N VAL A 339 3.83 18.48 -3.97
CA VAL A 339 4.17 17.22 -4.64
C VAL A 339 4.43 16.16 -3.58
N VAL A 340 3.77 15.01 -3.74
CA VAL A 340 3.81 13.89 -2.79
C VAL A 340 4.27 12.58 -3.43
N GLY A 341 4.59 12.60 -4.72
CA GLY A 341 5.02 11.41 -5.43
C GLY A 341 5.33 11.72 -6.90
N PHE A 342 6.00 10.79 -7.55
CA PHE A 342 6.33 10.88 -8.97
C PHE A 342 5.84 9.63 -9.69
N HIS A 343 5.44 9.81 -10.94
CA HIS A 343 5.14 8.73 -11.88
C HIS A 343 5.72 9.09 -13.25
N GLY A 344 5.79 8.14 -14.18
CA GLY A 344 6.37 8.43 -15.48
C GLY A 344 6.66 7.21 -16.32
N ARG A 345 7.60 7.38 -17.25
CA ARG A 345 8.10 6.31 -18.13
C ARG A 345 9.62 6.40 -18.23
N SER A 346 10.30 5.26 -18.19
CA SER A 346 11.76 5.24 -18.27
C SER A 346 12.30 4.01 -19.00
N SER A 347 13.49 4.18 -19.58
CA SER A 347 14.29 3.15 -20.23
C SER A 347 15.77 3.43 -19.92
N SER A 348 16.62 3.59 -20.95
CA SER A 348 17.97 4.16 -20.77
C SER A 348 17.93 5.64 -20.36
N TYR A 349 16.84 6.34 -20.67
CA TYR A 349 16.57 7.71 -20.26
C TYR A 349 15.27 7.84 -19.48
N LEU A 350 15.07 8.99 -18.85
CA LEU A 350 13.77 9.39 -18.33
C LEU A 350 12.90 9.86 -19.50
N ASN A 351 12.05 8.97 -20.03
CA ASN A 351 11.22 9.25 -21.20
C ASN A 351 10.14 10.28 -20.88
N ALA A 352 9.43 10.10 -19.77
CA ALA A 352 8.39 11.02 -19.33
C ALA A 352 8.27 11.06 -17.80
N ILE A 353 7.78 12.17 -17.27
CA ILE A 353 7.63 12.37 -15.82
C ILE A 353 6.34 13.15 -15.51
N GLY A 354 5.64 12.73 -14.47
CA GLY A 354 4.49 13.37 -13.87
C GLY A 354 4.63 13.37 -12.35
N VAL A 355 3.73 14.07 -11.68
CA VAL A 355 3.75 14.23 -10.22
C VAL A 355 2.40 13.95 -9.63
N HIS A 356 2.37 13.32 -8.46
CA HIS A 356 1.18 13.26 -7.63
C HIS A 356 1.10 14.52 -6.76
N MET A 357 -0.05 15.19 -6.80
CA MET A 357 -0.28 16.43 -6.07
C MET A 357 -1.21 16.19 -4.89
N GLN A 358 -0.82 16.67 -3.72
CA GLN A 358 -1.72 16.82 -2.57
C GLN A 358 -2.12 18.28 -2.47
N HIS A 359 -3.39 18.58 -2.74
CA HIS A 359 -3.94 19.90 -2.48
C HIS A 359 -4.07 20.13 -0.98
N TRP A 360 -3.76 21.35 -0.52
CA TRP A 360 -4.09 21.75 0.83
C TRP A 360 -5.61 21.75 0.93
N LEU A 361 -6.18 20.76 1.64
CA LEU A 361 -7.60 20.77 1.96
C LEU A 361 -7.87 22.11 2.64
N GLY A 362 -8.66 22.96 1.99
CA GLY A 362 -8.99 24.26 2.50
C GLY A 362 -9.52 24.11 3.92
N ASN A 363 -8.73 24.52 4.90
CA ASN A 363 -9.33 24.99 6.13
C ASN A 363 -10.27 26.09 5.68
N GLN A 364 -11.58 25.91 5.95
CA GLN A 364 -12.52 27.02 6.04
C GLN A 364 -11.74 28.19 6.63
N ARG A 365 -11.45 29.21 5.81
CA ARG A 365 -11.14 30.52 6.34
C ARG A 365 -12.35 30.81 7.20
N THR A 366 -12.22 30.68 8.51
CA THR A 366 -13.11 31.36 9.44
C THR A 366 -13.06 32.79 8.97
N THR A 367 -14.13 33.21 8.31
CA THR A 367 -14.37 34.58 7.95
C THR A 367 -14.29 35.31 9.28
N LYS A 368 -13.14 35.94 9.56
CA LYS A 368 -13.13 37.08 10.46
C LYS A 368 -13.94 38.14 9.73
N ARG A 369 -15.26 38.03 9.88
CA ARG A 369 -16.20 39.08 9.59
C ARG A 369 -15.83 40.18 10.56
N SER A 370 -14.96 41.09 10.10
CA SER A 370 -14.68 42.31 10.82
C SER A 370 -16.01 43.02 11.03
N LEU A 371 -16.48 43.03 12.27
CA LEU A 371 -17.55 43.90 12.72
C LEU A 371 -16.98 45.31 12.77
N PHE A 372 -16.90 45.98 11.63
CA PHE A 372 -16.90 47.44 11.64
C PHE A 372 -18.35 47.88 11.82
N LYS A 373 -18.67 48.22 13.07
CA LYS A 373 -19.84 49.01 13.42
C LYS A 373 -19.72 50.39 12.76
N PHE A 374 -20.78 50.79 12.08
CA PHE A 374 -21.08 52.19 11.82
C PHE A 374 -21.19 52.95 13.15
N PHE A 375 -20.54 54.10 13.22
CA PHE A 375 -21.06 55.25 13.98
C PHE A 375 -20.80 56.51 13.17
N SER A 376 -21.94 57.17 12.88
CA SER A 376 -22.22 58.56 12.47
C SER A 376 -21.21 59.37 11.69
#